data_AF-A0A9C6WKM6-F1
#
_entry.id   AF-A0A9C6WKM6-F1
#
_cell.length_a   1.000
_cell.length_b   1.000
_cell.length_c   1.000
_cell.angle_alpha   90.00
_cell.angle_beta   90.00
_cell.angle_gamma   90.00
#
_symmetry.space_group_name_H-M   'P 1'
#
loop_
_entity.id
_entity.type
_entity.pdbx_description
1 polymer ?
#
loop_
_entity_poly.entity_id
_entity_poly.type
_entity_poly.pdbx_seq_one_letter_code
_entity_poly.pdbx_strand_id
1 'polypeptide(L)'
;MANKVVTGVRFVKKNRIFHLQIQQGQLLPRGAINESTVEWVPIDDFKITDPDVCDGVDYHSLSHQERGIDLDEISTLDGQASVVTGLRLRVLSGRLNLIFIISHRPPNNEDRQKVNLENLDVPTRSTNSSQPMSKNNQYLEFVNSGIKQDVAQTTIPFIDIQDVVTSPPVPLAGIGIYYKSSPGYGGFVAPKIITYDISRHVRNAD
;
A
#
# COMPACT_ATOMS: atom_id res chain seq x y z
N MET A 1 -13.19 16.59 18.32
CA MET A 1 -12.66 15.66 17.28
C MET A 1 -12.02 14.49 18.01
N ALA A 2 -12.23 13.25 17.56
CA ALA A 2 -11.59 12.08 18.17
C ALA A 2 -10.18 11.90 17.58
N ASN A 3 -9.18 11.65 18.44
CA ASN A 3 -7.80 11.37 18.02
C ASN A 3 -7.72 9.95 17.47
N LYS A 4 -8.09 9.75 16.20
CA LYS A 4 -8.02 8.44 15.54
C LYS A 4 -6.67 8.28 14.82
N VAL A 5 -6.15 7.06 14.84
CA VAL A 5 -4.92 6.66 14.14
C VAL A 5 -5.18 5.44 13.28
N VAL A 6 -4.34 5.24 12.27
CA VAL A 6 -4.42 4.05 11.40
C VAL A 6 -3.93 2.83 12.18
N THR A 7 -4.67 1.73 12.10
CA THR A 7 -4.36 0.42 12.71
C THR A 7 -4.27 -0.71 11.70
N GLY A 8 -4.64 -0.45 10.44
CA GLY A 8 -4.59 -1.43 9.36
C GLY A 8 -4.88 -0.84 8.00
N VAL A 9 -4.57 -1.60 6.95
CA VAL A 9 -4.67 -1.18 5.55
C VAL A 9 -5.11 -2.35 4.68
N ARG A 10 -5.87 -2.06 3.62
CA ARG A 10 -6.17 -3.04 2.56
C ARG A 10 -6.42 -2.36 1.23
N PHE A 11 -6.38 -3.14 0.16
CA PHE A 11 -6.99 -2.74 -1.11
C PHE A 11 -8.42 -3.26 -1.21
N VAL A 12 -9.35 -2.43 -1.69
CA VAL A 12 -10.73 -2.83 -2.01
C VAL A 12 -11.04 -2.47 -3.44
N LYS A 13 -11.58 -3.41 -4.22
CA LYS A 13 -12.08 -3.13 -5.56
C LYS A 13 -13.57 -2.80 -5.51
N LYS A 14 -13.96 -1.60 -5.90
CA LYS A 14 -15.36 -1.17 -6.05
C LYS A 14 -15.50 -0.25 -7.25
N ASN A 15 -16.62 -0.34 -7.97
CA ASN A 15 -16.89 0.50 -9.15
C ASN A 15 -15.75 0.54 -10.19
N ARG A 16 -15.06 -0.60 -10.37
CA ARG A 16 -13.88 -0.79 -11.26
C ARG A 16 -12.61 -0.05 -10.82
N ILE A 17 -12.58 0.50 -9.61
CA ILE A 17 -11.45 1.22 -9.01
C ILE A 17 -10.88 0.37 -7.87
N PHE A 18 -9.56 0.35 -7.73
CA PHE A 18 -8.89 -0.14 -6.53
C PHE A 18 -8.67 1.01 -5.56
N HIS A 19 -9.27 0.92 -4.37
CA HIS A 19 -9.13 1.89 -3.30
C HIS A 19 -8.13 1.38 -2.26
N LEU A 20 -7.22 2.25 -1.81
CA LEU A 20 -6.44 2.01 -0.60
C LEU A 20 -7.28 2.43 0.61
N GLN A 21 -7.81 1.45 1.34
CA GLN A 21 -8.69 1.68 2.49
C GLN A 21 -7.90 1.51 3.79
N ILE A 22 -8.18 2.38 4.77
CA ILE A 22 -7.58 2.33 6.10
C ILE A 22 -8.57 1.84 7.15
N GLN A 23 -8.06 1.09 8.12
CA GLN A 23 -8.72 0.84 9.39
C GLN A 23 -8.20 1.87 10.40
N GLN A 24 -9.11 2.45 11.19
CA GLN A 24 -8.78 3.45 12.19
C GLN A 24 -9.35 3.08 13.56
N GLY A 25 -8.71 3.54 14.63
CA GLY A 25 -9.20 3.42 16.00
C GLY A 25 -8.82 4.63 16.85
N GLN A 26 -9.57 4.91 17.91
CA GLN A 26 -9.27 5.98 18.85
C GLN A 26 -8.00 5.65 19.64
N LEU A 27 -7.02 6.56 19.57
CA LEU A 27 -5.78 6.51 20.34
C LEU A 27 -6.07 6.87 21.80
N LEU A 28 -5.67 5.99 22.70
CA LEU A 28 -5.70 6.16 24.15
C LEU A 28 -4.29 6.51 24.68
N PRO A 29 -4.16 6.93 25.95
CA PRO A 29 -2.87 7.13 26.58
C PRO A 29 -1.96 5.91 26.43
N ARG A 30 -0.64 6.16 26.36
CA ARG A 30 0.39 5.12 26.21
C ARG A 30 0.28 4.27 24.95
N GLY A 31 -0.38 4.77 23.90
CA GLY A 31 -0.43 4.11 22.59
C GLY A 31 -1.42 2.96 22.50
N ALA A 32 -2.26 2.75 23.52
CA ALA A 32 -3.35 1.79 23.43
C ALA A 32 -4.42 2.25 22.42
N ILE A 33 -5.14 1.31 21.82
CA ILE A 33 -6.28 1.59 20.93
C ILE A 33 -7.56 1.16 21.63
N ASN A 34 -8.59 2.00 21.57
CA ASN A 34 -9.93 1.60 21.98
C ASN A 34 -10.54 0.65 20.95
N GLU A 35 -10.50 -0.65 21.21
CA GLU A 35 -10.98 -1.70 20.30
C GLU A 35 -12.44 -1.51 19.85
N SER A 36 -13.30 -0.95 20.71
CA SER A 36 -14.71 -0.69 20.38
C SER A 36 -14.91 0.38 19.30
N THR A 37 -13.86 1.15 18.99
CA THR A 37 -13.88 2.22 17.98
C THR A 37 -13.19 1.83 16.68
N VAL A 38 -12.66 0.61 16.60
CA VAL A 38 -11.90 0.14 15.44
C VAL A 38 -12.87 -0.15 14.29
N GLU A 39 -12.68 0.57 13.18
CA GLU A 39 -13.54 0.49 12.01
C GLU A 39 -12.76 0.74 10.71
N TRP A 40 -13.24 0.18 9.61
CA TRP A 40 -12.78 0.56 8.28
C TRP A 40 -13.39 1.90 7.88
N VAL A 41 -12.57 2.86 7.46
CA VAL A 41 -13.06 4.15 6.94
C VAL A 41 -13.82 3.88 5.64
N PRO A 42 -15.08 4.30 5.48
CA PRO A 42 -15.83 4.11 4.25
C PRO A 42 -15.07 4.64 3.03
N ILE A 43 -15.10 3.90 1.93
CA ILE A 43 -14.58 4.38 0.64
C ILE A 43 -15.65 5.19 -0.07
N ASP A 44 -15.21 6.17 -0.86
CA ASP A 44 -16.11 6.95 -1.70
C ASP A 44 -16.78 6.06 -2.75
N ASP A 45 -18.11 6.18 -2.88
CA ASP A 45 -18.93 5.33 -3.75
C ASP A 45 -19.26 6.01 -5.08
N PHE A 46 -18.24 6.50 -5.76
CA PHE A 46 -18.38 7.08 -7.10
C PHE A 46 -18.03 6.06 -8.18
N LYS A 47 -18.49 6.30 -9.40
CA LYS A 47 -18.16 5.53 -10.61
C LYS A 47 -17.34 6.40 -11.56
N ILE A 48 -16.47 5.75 -12.33
CA ILE A 48 -15.69 6.41 -13.40
C ILE A 48 -16.54 7.07 -14.50
N THR A 49 -17.86 6.81 -14.52
CA THR A 49 -18.82 7.37 -15.48
C THR A 49 -19.66 8.50 -14.89
N ASP A 50 -19.49 8.83 -13.61
CA ASP A 50 -20.28 9.89 -12.97
C ASP A 50 -19.83 11.28 -13.50
N PRO A 51 -20.75 12.24 -13.70
CA PRO A 51 -20.44 13.48 -14.43
C PRO A 51 -19.32 14.35 -13.83
N ASP A 52 -19.17 14.33 -12.51
CA ASP A 52 -18.21 15.17 -11.78
C ASP A 52 -16.92 14.43 -11.38
N VAL A 53 -16.74 13.20 -11.87
CA VAL A 53 -15.57 12.35 -11.55
C VAL A 53 -14.56 12.42 -12.68
N CYS A 54 -13.34 12.83 -12.36
CA CYS A 54 -12.27 13.06 -13.33
C CYS A 54 -11.06 12.13 -13.14
N ASP A 55 -10.57 11.56 -14.24
CA ASP A 55 -9.28 10.87 -14.27
C ASP A 55 -8.13 11.85 -13.97
N GLY A 56 -7.16 11.41 -13.17
CA GLY A 56 -6.08 12.23 -12.63
C GLY A 56 -6.45 13.09 -11.42
N VAL A 57 -7.74 13.17 -11.06
CA VAL A 57 -8.23 13.93 -9.88
C VAL A 57 -8.80 12.98 -8.83
N ASP A 58 -9.85 12.24 -9.18
CA ASP A 58 -10.58 11.35 -8.27
C ASP A 58 -10.06 9.92 -8.34
N TYR A 59 -9.61 9.51 -9.53
CA TYR A 59 -9.00 8.20 -9.79
C TYR A 59 -7.84 8.35 -10.79
N HIS A 60 -7.07 7.27 -10.97
CA HIS A 60 -5.99 7.22 -11.96
C HIS A 60 -6.16 5.98 -12.83
N SER A 61 -6.31 6.17 -14.14
CA SER A 61 -6.27 5.06 -15.11
C SER A 61 -4.84 4.66 -15.44
N LEU A 62 -4.51 3.36 -15.26
CA LEU A 62 -3.23 2.84 -15.72
C LEU A 62 -3.16 2.89 -17.26
N SER A 63 -2.10 3.53 -17.78
CA SER A 63 -1.87 3.68 -19.22
C SER A 63 -0.53 3.08 -19.66
N HIS A 64 -0.22 3.08 -20.96
CA HIS A 64 1.10 2.63 -21.42
C HIS A 64 2.25 3.52 -20.89
N GLN A 65 1.98 4.73 -20.42
CA GLN A 65 3.03 5.59 -19.86
C GLN A 65 2.94 5.72 -18.34
N GLU A 66 1.77 5.45 -17.76
CA GLU A 66 1.47 5.71 -16.35
C GLU A 66 0.90 4.49 -15.67
N ARG A 67 1.72 3.44 -15.57
CA ARG A 67 1.36 2.15 -14.97
C ARG A 67 2.37 1.68 -13.93
N GLY A 68 3.20 2.58 -13.42
CA GLY A 68 4.17 2.26 -12.40
C GLY A 68 3.56 2.28 -11.00
N ILE A 69 4.19 1.58 -10.06
CA ILE A 69 3.96 1.73 -8.62
C ILE A 69 5.30 1.63 -7.89
N ASP A 70 5.51 2.57 -6.96
CA ASP A 70 6.70 2.60 -6.12
C ASP A 70 6.58 1.55 -5.01
N LEU A 71 7.70 0.85 -4.77
CA LEU A 71 7.82 -0.21 -3.78
C LEU A 71 8.68 0.30 -2.63
N ASP A 72 8.06 1.10 -1.76
CA ASP A 72 8.71 1.68 -0.60
C ASP A 72 7.98 1.36 0.69
N GLU A 73 8.78 1.30 1.74
CA GLU A 73 8.34 1.37 3.12
C GLU A 73 8.66 2.76 3.65
N ILE A 74 7.62 3.50 4.02
CA ILE A 74 7.76 4.84 4.60
C ILE A 74 7.48 4.70 6.10
N SER A 75 8.36 5.23 6.93
CA SER A 75 8.23 5.15 8.39
C SER A 75 8.67 6.44 9.06
N THR A 76 8.14 6.72 10.24
CA THR A 76 8.46 7.90 11.05
C THR A 76 9.73 7.72 11.89
N LEU A 77 10.59 6.75 11.56
CA LEU A 77 11.67 6.26 12.44
C LEU A 77 12.85 7.23 12.63
N ASP A 78 12.77 8.46 12.11
CA ASP A 78 13.81 9.51 12.23
C ASP A 78 13.80 10.22 13.60
N GLY A 79 13.56 9.50 14.69
CA GLY A 79 13.66 10.03 16.06
C GLY A 79 12.50 10.92 16.52
N GLN A 80 11.43 11.05 15.74
CA GLN A 80 10.21 11.76 16.15
C GLN A 80 9.09 10.76 16.46
N ALA A 81 8.50 10.88 17.65
CA ALA A 81 7.35 10.08 18.08
C ALA A 81 6.09 10.46 17.30
N SER A 82 5.95 9.92 16.09
CA SER A 82 4.80 10.17 15.21
C SER A 82 4.11 8.86 14.86
N VAL A 83 2.82 8.95 14.57
CA VAL A 83 1.96 7.81 14.20
C VAL A 83 1.20 8.14 12.93
N VAL A 84 0.90 7.13 12.13
CA VAL A 84 0.17 7.31 10.89
C VAL A 84 -1.31 7.64 11.18
N THR A 85 -1.79 8.76 10.65
CA THR A 85 -3.18 9.21 10.78
C THR A 85 -3.98 9.16 9.47
N GLY A 86 -3.30 9.01 8.33
CA GLY A 86 -3.94 8.89 7.03
C GLY A 86 -2.95 8.52 5.93
N LEU A 87 -3.47 8.09 4.79
CA LEU A 87 -2.71 7.63 3.63
C LEU A 87 -3.33 8.18 2.35
N ARG A 88 -2.51 8.31 1.31
CA ARG A 88 -2.96 8.62 -0.04
C ARG A 88 -2.00 8.02 -1.06
N LEU A 89 -2.54 7.60 -2.20
CA LEU A 89 -1.75 7.38 -3.42
C LEU A 89 -1.71 8.68 -4.23
N ARG A 90 -0.52 9.01 -4.74
CA ARG A 90 -0.31 10.12 -5.66
C ARG A 90 0.37 9.59 -6.92
N VAL A 91 0.02 10.15 -8.07
CA VAL A 91 0.77 9.92 -9.31
C VAL A 91 1.96 10.87 -9.38
N LEU A 92 3.16 10.33 -9.56
CA LEU A 92 4.40 11.07 -9.75
C LEU A 92 5.24 10.38 -10.84
N SER A 93 5.53 11.10 -11.92
CA SER A 93 6.33 10.59 -13.05
C SER A 93 5.82 9.25 -13.60
N GLY A 94 4.50 9.13 -13.78
CA GLY A 94 3.84 7.91 -14.27
C GLY A 94 3.76 6.74 -13.28
N ARG A 95 4.06 6.98 -12.00
CA ARG A 95 4.06 5.96 -10.94
C ARG A 95 3.12 6.34 -9.80
N LEU A 96 2.41 5.35 -9.29
CA LEU A 96 1.69 5.44 -8.02
C LEU A 96 2.70 5.44 -6.88
N ASN A 97 2.75 6.53 -6.13
CA ASN A 97 3.58 6.72 -4.96
C ASN A 97 2.70 6.79 -3.70
N LEU A 98 3.02 5.99 -2.68
CA LEU A 98 2.36 6.05 -1.39
C LEU A 98 2.86 7.26 -0.60
N ILE A 99 1.94 8.00 0.01
CA ILE A 99 2.24 9.04 1.00
C ILE A 99 1.36 8.84 2.23
N PHE A 100 1.85 9.24 3.41
CA PHE A 100 1.03 9.35 4.61
C PHE A 100 0.96 10.79 5.11
N ILE A 101 -0.10 11.11 5.83
CA ILE A 101 -0.37 12.47 6.31
C ILE A 101 0.39 12.72 7.61
N ILE A 102 1.68 13.01 7.48
CA ILE A 102 2.55 13.68 8.45
C ILE A 102 3.43 14.61 7.60
N SER A 103 4.08 15.63 8.18
CA SER A 103 4.98 16.57 7.47
C SER A 103 6.26 15.90 6.90
N HIS A 104 6.15 14.71 6.33
CA HIS A 104 7.21 13.91 5.77
C HIS A 104 6.85 13.55 4.33
N ARG A 105 7.56 14.18 3.38
CA ARG A 105 7.51 13.77 1.98
C ARG A 105 8.57 12.67 1.81
N PRO A 106 8.23 11.48 1.28
CA PRO A 106 9.26 10.52 0.93
C PRO A 106 10.25 11.16 -0.05
N PRO A 107 11.54 10.79 0.00
CA PRO A 107 12.52 11.33 -0.94
C PRO A 107 12.06 11.05 -2.38
N ASN A 108 11.94 12.11 -3.17
CA ASN A 108 11.72 12.01 -4.61
C ASN A 108 13.01 11.52 -5.25
N ASN A 109 13.23 10.21 -5.26
CA ASN A 109 14.33 9.62 -6.02
C ASN A 109 13.81 9.26 -7.43
N GLU A 110 14.35 9.93 -8.45
CA GLU A 110 14.07 9.55 -9.84
C GLU A 110 14.87 8.29 -10.25
N ASP A 111 16.01 8.03 -9.59
CA ASP A 111 16.89 6.88 -9.82
C ASP A 111 16.43 5.62 -9.05
N ARG A 112 15.15 5.26 -9.19
CA ARG A 112 14.61 4.02 -8.62
C ARG A 112 14.96 2.82 -9.49
N GLN A 113 15.23 1.68 -8.87
CA GLN A 113 15.49 0.45 -9.60
C GLN A 113 14.18 -0.21 -10.05
N LYS A 114 14.02 -0.43 -11.36
CA LYS A 114 12.88 -1.17 -11.91
C LYS A 114 12.99 -2.66 -11.63
N VAL A 115 11.93 -3.26 -11.09
CA VAL A 115 11.79 -4.73 -11.01
C VAL A 115 11.37 -5.25 -12.39
N ASN A 116 12.12 -6.22 -12.93
CA ASN A 116 11.81 -6.80 -14.22
C ASN A 116 10.68 -7.83 -14.10
N LEU A 117 9.58 -7.60 -14.83
CA LEU A 117 8.42 -8.49 -14.91
C LEU A 117 8.21 -9.09 -16.32
N GLU A 118 9.21 -9.00 -17.19
CA GLU A 118 9.12 -9.51 -18.56
C GLU A 118 9.00 -11.04 -18.59
N ASN A 119 8.12 -11.54 -19.46
CA ASN A 119 7.94 -12.96 -19.75
C ASN A 119 7.62 -13.84 -18.52
N LEU A 120 6.99 -13.26 -17.50
CA LEU A 120 6.54 -13.99 -16.31
C LEU A 120 5.14 -14.60 -16.51
N ASP A 121 4.87 -15.73 -15.85
CA ASP A 121 3.58 -16.42 -15.89
C ASP A 121 2.56 -15.79 -14.92
N VAL A 122 1.30 -16.18 -15.07
CA VAL A 122 0.18 -15.74 -14.24
C VAL A 122 0.42 -16.12 -12.77
N PRO A 123 0.35 -15.16 -11.81
CA PRO A 123 0.75 -15.38 -10.41
C PRO A 123 0.08 -16.59 -9.74
N THR A 124 -1.20 -16.82 -10.03
CA THR A 124 -2.03 -17.87 -9.42
C THR A 124 -1.76 -19.27 -9.98
N ARG A 125 -0.91 -19.42 -11.00
CA ARG A 125 -0.48 -20.74 -11.50
C ARG A 125 0.70 -21.32 -10.70
N SER A 126 1.34 -20.52 -9.85
CA SER A 126 2.43 -21.02 -9.00
C SER A 126 1.89 -21.95 -7.92
N THR A 127 2.54 -23.10 -7.74
CA THR A 127 2.30 -24.00 -6.59
C THR A 127 3.16 -23.64 -5.38
N ASN A 128 4.10 -22.71 -5.54
CA ASN A 128 4.98 -22.27 -4.47
C ASN A 128 4.40 -21.03 -3.78
N SER A 129 4.68 -20.89 -2.48
CA SER A 129 4.37 -19.66 -1.77
C SER A 129 5.18 -18.49 -2.32
N SER A 130 4.53 -17.34 -2.48
CA SER A 130 5.22 -16.09 -2.82
C SER A 130 6.09 -15.62 -1.67
N GLN A 131 7.31 -15.19 -1.99
CA GLN A 131 8.25 -14.59 -1.05
C GLN A 131 8.32 -13.08 -1.30
N PRO A 132 8.55 -12.24 -0.27
CA PRO A 132 8.88 -10.83 -0.48
C PRO A 132 10.13 -10.71 -1.37
N MET A 133 10.02 -9.99 -2.48
CA MET A 133 11.10 -9.85 -3.48
C MET A 133 11.55 -8.40 -3.68
N SER A 134 10.74 -7.41 -3.30
CA SER A 134 11.13 -6.01 -3.38
C SER A 134 12.03 -5.56 -2.23
N LYS A 135 12.80 -4.52 -2.50
CA LYS A 135 13.51 -3.68 -1.53
C LYS A 135 13.03 -2.24 -1.68
N ASN A 136 13.31 -1.40 -0.69
CA ASN A 136 13.08 0.05 -0.80
C ASN A 136 13.82 0.66 -2.00
N ASN A 137 13.33 1.80 -2.51
CA ASN A 137 13.86 2.48 -3.69
C ASN A 137 13.73 1.65 -4.99
N GLN A 138 12.70 0.81 -5.04
CA GLN A 138 12.31 0.10 -6.25
C GLN A 138 10.97 0.59 -6.77
N TYR A 139 10.69 0.29 -8.02
CA TYR A 139 9.36 0.40 -8.60
C TYR A 139 9.13 -0.76 -9.55
N LEU A 140 7.87 -1.03 -9.87
CA LEU A 140 7.51 -1.93 -10.98
C LEU A 140 6.44 -1.29 -11.83
N GLU A 141 6.23 -1.85 -13.02
CA GLU A 141 5.12 -1.49 -13.89
C GLU A 141 4.15 -2.66 -14.00
N PHE A 142 2.86 -2.37 -14.03
CA PHE A 142 1.88 -3.35 -14.46
C PHE A 142 2.12 -3.66 -15.94
N VAL A 143 2.37 -4.91 -16.29
CA VAL A 143 2.65 -5.36 -17.67
C VAL A 143 1.81 -6.58 -17.99
N ASN A 144 1.80 -7.01 -19.24
CA ASN A 144 1.23 -8.30 -19.58
C ASN A 144 2.14 -9.45 -19.12
N SER A 145 1.53 -10.58 -18.79
CA SER A 145 2.17 -11.88 -18.71
C SER A 145 2.87 -12.25 -20.03
N GLY A 146 3.77 -13.22 -19.97
CA GLY A 146 4.54 -13.60 -21.14
C GLY A 146 3.72 -14.25 -22.26
N ILE A 147 4.12 -14.01 -23.50
CA ILE A 147 3.43 -14.55 -24.69
C ILE A 147 3.38 -16.08 -24.67
N LYS A 148 4.46 -16.73 -24.21
CA LYS A 148 4.53 -18.20 -24.14
C LYS A 148 3.68 -18.80 -23.02
N GLN A 149 3.29 -18.00 -22.03
CA GLN A 149 2.60 -18.43 -20.84
C GLN A 149 1.08 -18.40 -21.02
N ASP A 150 0.55 -17.30 -21.56
CA ASP A 150 -0.88 -17.13 -21.80
C ASP A 150 -1.19 -16.13 -22.93
N VAL A 151 -0.27 -15.95 -23.88
CA VAL A 151 -0.44 -15.04 -25.02
C VAL A 151 -0.65 -13.59 -24.57
N ALA A 152 0.00 -13.18 -23.47
CA ALA A 152 -0.03 -11.81 -22.96
C ALA A 152 -1.43 -11.30 -22.56
N GLN A 153 -2.32 -12.20 -22.16
CA GLN A 153 -3.71 -11.85 -21.85
C GLN A 153 -3.92 -11.31 -20.44
N THR A 154 -2.99 -11.55 -19.52
CA THR A 154 -3.15 -11.21 -18.11
C THR A 154 -2.26 -10.02 -17.72
N THR A 155 -2.83 -9.03 -17.03
CA THR A 155 -2.03 -7.96 -16.41
C THR A 155 -1.43 -8.45 -15.10
N ILE A 156 -0.11 -8.35 -14.97
CA ILE A 156 0.70 -8.69 -13.79
C ILE A 156 1.48 -7.46 -13.31
N PRO A 157 1.81 -7.34 -12.01
CA PRO A 157 1.41 -8.23 -10.93
C PRO A 157 -0.08 -8.08 -10.58
N PHE A 158 -0.63 -9.03 -9.83
CA PHE A 158 -1.95 -8.88 -9.22
C PHE A 158 -1.89 -7.96 -7.99
N ILE A 159 -3.02 -7.38 -7.61
CA ILE A 159 -3.14 -6.62 -6.36
C ILE A 159 -3.67 -7.57 -5.29
N ASP A 160 -2.93 -7.71 -4.20
CA ASP A 160 -3.36 -8.48 -3.03
C ASP A 160 -4.34 -7.64 -2.20
N ILE A 161 -5.58 -8.12 -2.08
CA ILE A 161 -6.67 -7.44 -1.39
C ILE A 161 -6.86 -7.89 0.06
N GLN A 162 -5.97 -8.74 0.58
CA GLN A 162 -6.06 -9.20 1.96
C GLN A 162 -5.88 -8.05 2.96
N ASP A 163 -6.65 -8.11 4.04
CA ASP A 163 -6.55 -7.16 5.14
C ASP A 163 -5.20 -7.30 5.85
N VAL A 164 -4.47 -6.19 5.99
CA VAL A 164 -3.22 -6.13 6.75
C VAL A 164 -3.47 -5.30 8.00
N VAL A 165 -3.77 -5.99 9.09
CA VAL A 165 -4.19 -5.43 10.38
C VAL A 165 -3.34 -6.03 11.51
N THR A 166 -3.32 -5.37 12.66
CA THR A 166 -2.72 -5.94 13.88
C THR A 166 -3.79 -6.50 14.81
N SER A 167 -3.43 -7.56 15.55
CA SER A 167 -4.28 -8.14 16.59
C SER A 167 -3.42 -8.36 17.85
N PRO A 168 -3.58 -7.55 18.91
CA PRO A 168 -4.54 -6.45 19.05
C PRO A 168 -4.24 -5.23 18.14
N PRO A 169 -5.21 -4.32 17.93
CA PRO A 169 -5.00 -3.08 17.19
C PRO A 169 -3.93 -2.20 17.86
N VAL A 170 -2.92 -1.76 17.10
CA VAL A 170 -1.86 -0.86 17.57
C VAL A 170 -1.64 0.31 16.59
N PRO A 171 -1.13 1.46 17.05
CA PRO A 171 -0.72 2.53 16.16
C PRO A 171 0.37 2.07 15.19
N LEU A 172 0.34 2.56 13.95
CA LEU A 172 1.38 2.30 12.96
C LEU A 172 2.44 3.41 12.96
N ALA A 173 3.71 3.02 12.92
CA ALA A 173 4.86 3.90 12.71
C ALA A 173 5.18 4.09 11.21
N GLY A 174 4.64 3.23 10.36
CA GLY A 174 4.94 3.28 8.94
C GLY A 174 4.07 2.33 8.14
N ILE A 175 4.02 2.57 6.84
CA ILE A 175 3.25 1.80 5.88
C ILE A 175 4.06 1.74 4.59
N GLY A 176 3.96 0.62 3.88
CA GLY A 176 4.62 0.44 2.61
C GLY A 176 3.78 -0.34 1.62
N ILE A 177 4.25 -0.32 0.37
CA ILE A 177 3.80 -1.20 -0.69
C ILE A 177 4.98 -2.08 -1.05
N TYR A 178 4.77 -3.39 -1.11
CA TYR A 178 5.82 -4.34 -1.44
C TYR A 178 5.36 -5.32 -2.51
N TYR A 179 6.34 -5.90 -3.21
CA TYR A 179 6.13 -6.93 -4.21
C TYR A 179 6.57 -8.29 -3.65
N LYS A 180 5.71 -9.29 -3.80
CA LYS A 180 6.01 -10.69 -3.50
C LYS A 180 5.75 -11.57 -4.70
N SER A 181 6.59 -12.58 -4.92
CA SER A 181 6.39 -13.53 -6.00
C SER A 181 7.10 -14.86 -5.75
N SER A 182 6.86 -15.81 -6.64
CA SER A 182 7.62 -17.05 -6.78
C SER A 182 8.39 -17.00 -8.11
N PRO A 183 9.60 -17.58 -8.20
CA PRO A 183 10.41 -17.53 -9.41
C PRO A 183 9.64 -17.96 -10.67
N GLY A 184 9.67 -17.13 -11.72
CA GLY A 184 8.96 -17.37 -12.99
C GLY A 184 7.52 -16.84 -13.06
N TYR A 185 6.98 -16.28 -11.98
CA TYR A 185 5.60 -15.80 -11.91
C TYR A 185 5.53 -14.29 -11.66
N GLY A 186 4.47 -13.65 -12.16
CA GLY A 186 4.28 -12.20 -12.13
C GLY A 186 3.97 -11.60 -10.76
N GLY A 187 3.71 -12.44 -9.75
CA GLY A 187 3.56 -12.02 -8.35
C GLY A 187 2.40 -11.09 -8.01
N PHE A 188 2.51 -10.48 -6.83
CA PHE A 188 1.50 -9.63 -6.21
C PHE A 188 2.12 -8.36 -5.63
N VAL A 189 1.40 -7.25 -5.75
CA VAL A 189 1.64 -6.03 -4.98
C VAL A 189 0.70 -6.02 -3.78
N ALA A 190 1.24 -5.77 -2.59
CA ALA A 190 0.50 -5.86 -1.34
C ALA A 190 0.87 -4.71 -0.39
N PRO A 191 -0.05 -4.29 0.49
CA PRO A 191 0.29 -3.36 1.55
C PRO A 191 1.13 -4.05 2.63
N LYS A 192 2.01 -3.29 3.28
CA LYS A 192 2.79 -3.68 4.45
C LYS A 192 2.59 -2.64 5.53
N ILE A 193 2.44 -3.07 6.78
CA ILE A 193 2.36 -2.17 7.94
C ILE A 193 3.60 -2.32 8.81
N ILE A 194 4.01 -1.22 9.44
CA ILE A 194 5.11 -1.16 10.41
C ILE A 194 4.49 -0.68 11.72
N THR A 195 4.52 -1.54 12.74
CA THR A 195 3.92 -1.24 14.05
C THR A 195 4.76 -0.25 14.83
N TYR A 196 4.10 0.63 15.57
CA TYR A 196 4.79 1.55 16.46
C TYR A 196 5.32 0.83 17.70
N ASP A 197 6.62 0.96 17.94
CA ASP A 197 7.28 0.39 19.12
C ASP A 197 7.13 1.33 20.33
N ILE A 198 6.12 1.04 21.16
CA ILE A 198 5.78 1.83 22.35
C ILE A 198 6.84 1.67 23.46
N SER A 199 7.61 0.56 23.47
CA SER A 199 8.58 0.27 24.53
C SER A 199 9.62 1.38 24.72
N ARG A 200 9.94 2.09 23.63
CA ARG A 200 10.88 3.23 23.60
C ARG A 200 10.43 4.45 24.40
N HIS A 201 9.15 4.52 24.79
CA HIS A 201 8.56 5.67 25.46
C HIS A 201 8.00 5.33 26.85
N VAL A 202 8.09 4.06 27.26
CA VAL A 202 7.80 3.66 28.64
C VAL A 202 9.06 3.93 29.45
N ARG A 203 9.16 5.11 30.08
CA ARG A 203 10.07 5.27 31.22
C ARG A 203 9.43 4.49 32.38
N ASN A 204 10.20 3.59 33.00
CA ASN A 204 9.78 2.91 34.22
C ASN A 204 9.24 3.96 35.20
N ALA A 205 7.99 3.80 35.59
CA ALA A 205 7.46 4.49 36.74
C ALA A 205 7.92 3.68 37.96
N ASP A 206 9.13 3.98 38.42
CA ASP A 206 9.61 3.63 39.75
C ASP A 206 9.41 4.83 40.68
#